data_AF-A0A7S1SEW7-F1
#
_entry.id   AF-A0A7S1SEW7-F1
#
_cell.length_a   1.000
_cell.length_b   1.000
_cell.length_c   1.000
_cell.angle_alpha   90.00
_cell.angle_beta   90.00
_cell.angle_gamma   90.00
#
_symmetry.space_group_name_H-M   'P 1'
#
loop_
_entity.id
_entity.type
_entity.pdbx_description
1 polymer ?
#
loop_
_entity_poly.entity_id
_entity_poly.type
_entity_poly.pdbx_seq_one_letter_code
_entity_poly.pdbx_strand_id
1 'polypeptide(L)'
;ESRRQQEAEARRRAEEARRREELGKVLARDGFAGVNERKKKSGLLSSGFTYPLHAAVRAADAEAVGLLLWAGADRSLKDSAKLTPLMLAQKADKKGSHRQVVEALCA
;
A
#
# COMPACT_ATOMS: atom_id res chain seq x y z
N GLU A 1 7.41 5.50 -37.19
CA GLU A 1 6.70 5.08 -35.95
C GLU A 1 7.59 4.50 -34.85
N SER A 2 8.60 3.67 -35.16
CA SER A 2 9.37 2.92 -34.16
C SER A 2 10.05 3.77 -33.08
N ARG A 3 10.58 4.96 -33.41
CA ARG A 3 11.17 5.88 -32.41
C ARG A 3 10.14 6.44 -31.43
N ARG A 4 8.93 6.77 -31.89
CA ARG A 4 7.84 7.28 -31.03
C ARG A 4 7.32 6.18 -30.10
N GLN A 5 7.27 4.95 -30.59
CA GLN A 5 6.92 3.77 -29.77
C GLN A 5 7.99 3.51 -28.71
N GLN A 6 9.28 3.55 -29.09
CA GLN A 6 10.39 3.42 -28.14
C GLN A 6 10.41 4.53 -27.09
N GLU A 7 10.16 5.79 -27.48
CA GLU A 7 10.07 6.91 -26.54
C GLU A 7 8.86 6.78 -25.60
N ALA A 8 7.71 6.30 -26.09
CA ALA A 8 6.53 6.06 -25.26
C ALA A 8 6.76 4.89 -24.28
N GLU A 9 7.40 3.81 -24.73
CA GLU A 9 7.73 2.67 -23.88
C GLU A 9 8.79 3.02 -22.84
N ALA A 10 9.82 3.79 -23.22
CA ALA A 10 10.83 4.29 -22.28
C ALA A 10 10.20 5.21 -21.22
N ARG A 11 9.25 6.08 -21.60
CA ARG A 11 8.49 6.90 -20.66
C ARG A 11 7.67 6.05 -19.68
N ARG A 12 6.97 5.02 -20.19
CA ARG A 12 6.21 4.08 -19.35
C ARG A 12 7.11 3.34 -18.38
N ARG A 13 8.23 2.79 -18.85
CA ARG A 13 9.23 2.11 -18.00
C ARG A 13 9.81 3.03 -16.95
N ALA A 14 10.10 4.29 -17.29
CA ALA A 14 10.61 5.28 -16.34
C ALA A 14 9.56 5.65 -15.28
N GLU A 15 8.28 5.76 -15.67
CA GLU A 15 7.17 6.01 -14.74
C GLU A 15 6.93 4.82 -13.80
N GLU A 16 6.94 3.60 -14.32
CA GLU A 16 6.85 2.37 -13.52
C GLU A 16 8.04 2.22 -12.57
N ALA A 17 9.26 2.53 -13.03
CA ALA A 17 10.45 2.52 -12.20
C ALA A 17 10.36 3.54 -11.06
N ARG A 18 9.88 4.75 -11.35
CA ARG A 18 9.59 5.76 -10.33
C ARG A 18 8.56 5.27 -9.32
N ARG A 19 7.45 4.68 -9.78
CA ARG A 19 6.43 4.10 -8.88
C ARG A 19 6.99 2.99 -8.00
N ARG A 20 7.86 2.12 -8.54
CA ARG A 20 8.56 1.09 -7.77
C ARG A 20 9.53 1.67 -6.73
N GLU A 21 10.21 2.76 -7.05
CA GLU A 21 11.09 3.44 -6.12
C GLU A 21 10.30 4.06 -4.95
N GLU A 22 9.20 4.75 -5.25
CA GLU A 22 8.32 5.33 -4.22
C GLU A 22 7.71 4.25 -3.33
N LEU A 23 7.28 3.13 -3.92
CA LEU A 23 6.85 1.95 -3.17
C LEU A 23 7.96 1.46 -2.22
N GLY A 24 9.20 1.39 -2.70
CA GLY A 24 10.35 1.03 -1.89
C GLY A 24 10.57 1.97 -0.70
N LYS A 25 10.40 3.28 -0.89
CA LYS A 25 10.48 4.28 0.18
C LYS A 25 9.37 4.09 1.21
N VAL A 26 8.14 3.84 0.78
CA VAL A 26 7.00 3.55 1.67
C VAL A 26 7.27 2.28 2.49
N LEU A 27 7.68 1.20 1.83
CA LEU A 27 8.01 -0.05 2.51
C LEU A 27 9.20 0.11 3.47
N ALA A 28 10.23 0.86 3.09
CA ALA A 28 11.39 1.13 3.93
C ALA A 28 11.04 1.98 5.16
N ARG A 29 10.19 3.01 4.99
CA ARG A 29 9.73 3.88 6.09
C ARG A 29 9.07 3.08 7.21
N ASP A 30 8.24 2.11 6.84
CA ASP A 30 7.53 1.26 7.79
C ASP A 30 8.28 -0.07 8.09
N GLY A 31 9.39 -0.32 7.38
CA GLY A 31 10.28 -1.46 7.52
C GLY A 31 9.64 -2.80 7.14
N PHE A 32 8.94 -2.84 6.01
CA PHE A 32 8.39 -4.05 5.39
C PHE A 32 9.35 -4.59 4.31
N ALA A 33 9.53 -5.91 4.25
CA ALA A 33 10.38 -6.55 3.24
C ALA A 33 9.65 -6.83 1.92
N GLY A 34 8.31 -6.83 1.93
CA GLY A 34 7.50 -7.06 0.74
C GLY A 34 6.06 -6.58 0.89
N VAL A 35 5.37 -6.40 -0.24
CA VAL A 35 3.99 -5.91 -0.36
C VAL A 35 2.95 -6.78 0.34
N ASN A 36 3.15 -8.10 0.34
CA ASN A 36 2.28 -9.08 1.00
C ASN A 36 2.93 -9.70 2.25
N GLU A 37 4.02 -9.10 2.73
CA GLU A 37 4.78 -9.68 3.83
C GLU A 37 4.26 -9.19 5.17
N ARG A 38 3.71 -10.12 5.96
CA ARG A 38 3.21 -9.81 7.31
C ARG A 38 4.39 -9.47 8.21
N LYS A 39 4.44 -8.25 8.73
CA LYS A 39 5.41 -7.87 9.76
C LYS A 39 4.84 -8.20 11.13
N LYS A 40 5.52 -9.07 11.88
CA LYS A 40 5.24 -9.25 13.31
C LYS A 40 5.79 -8.04 14.05
N LYS A 41 4.92 -7.29 14.74
CA LYS A 41 5.35 -6.39 15.81
C LYS A 41 5.72 -7.28 16.98
N SER A 42 7.01 -7.56 17.12
CA SER A 42 7.55 -8.33 18.25
C SER A 42 8.06 -7.35 19.30
N GLY A 43 7.18 -6.93 20.21
CA GLY A 43 7.56 -6.22 21.44
C GLY A 43 7.16 -7.05 22.65
N LEU A 44 7.87 -6.92 23.77
CA LEU A 44 7.66 -7.70 25.01
C LEU A 44 6.22 -7.62 25.59
N LEU A 45 5.37 -6.70 25.11
CA LEU A 45 4.01 -6.44 25.61
C LEU A 45 2.92 -6.47 24.52
N SER A 46 3.25 -6.79 23.26
CA SER A 46 2.26 -6.85 22.17
C SER A 46 2.73 -7.75 21.03
N SER A 47 2.03 -8.87 20.84
CA SER A 47 2.20 -9.80 19.72
C SER A 47 1.17 -9.48 18.64
N GLY A 48 1.49 -8.51 17.79
CA GLY A 48 0.65 -8.12 16.65
C GLY A 48 1.31 -8.44 15.33
N PHE A 49 0.52 -8.57 14.27
CA PHE A 49 1.03 -8.50 12.90
C PHE A 49 0.22 -7.51 12.09
N THR A 50 0.89 -6.82 11.18
CA THR A 50 0.30 -5.85 10.26
C THR A 50 0.87 -6.06 8.87
N TYR A 51 0.06 -5.75 7.85
CA TYR A 51 0.51 -5.72 6.48
C TYR A 51 0.86 -4.29 6.05
N PRO A 52 1.64 -4.12 4.98
CA PRO A 52 1.93 -2.81 4.39
C PRO A 52 0.65 -2.06 4.03
N LEU A 53 -0.34 -2.77 3.47
CA LEU A 53 -1.62 -2.20 3.07
C LEU A 53 -2.40 -1.64 4.28
N HIS A 54 -2.41 -2.35 5.41
CA HIS A 54 -3.01 -1.83 6.65
C HIS A 54 -2.25 -0.63 7.23
N ALA A 55 -0.92 -0.58 7.09
CA ALA A 55 -0.12 0.56 7.54
C ALA A 55 -0.41 1.82 6.71
N ALA A 56 -0.46 1.69 5.38
CA ALA A 56 -0.83 2.79 4.49
C ALA A 56 -2.26 3.30 4.77
N VAL A 57 -3.20 2.39 5.02
CA VAL A 57 -4.56 2.74 5.44
C VAL A 57 -4.56 3.53 6.75
N ARG A 58 -3.79 3.10 7.76
CA ARG A 58 -3.67 3.81 9.05
C ARG A 58 -3.04 5.19 8.90
N ALA A 59 -2.11 5.34 7.96
CA ALA A 59 -1.49 6.62 7.64
C ALA A 59 -2.39 7.55 6.82
N ALA A 60 -3.59 7.09 6.39
CA ALA A 60 -4.48 7.79 5.46
C ALA A 60 -3.80 8.14 4.13
N ASP A 61 -2.82 7.34 3.72
CA ASP A 61 -1.99 7.61 2.54
C ASP A 61 -2.57 6.88 1.32
N ALA A 62 -3.46 7.57 0.59
CA ALA A 62 -4.10 7.03 -0.59
C ALA A 62 -3.10 6.72 -1.72
N GLU A 63 -2.01 7.47 -1.80
CA GLU A 63 -0.97 7.27 -2.81
C GLU A 63 -0.19 5.98 -2.53
N ALA A 64 0.24 5.79 -1.29
CA ALA A 64 0.86 4.54 -0.84
C ALA A 64 -0.06 3.33 -1.05
N VAL A 65 -1.36 3.46 -0.77
CA VAL A 65 -2.35 2.40 -1.03
C VAL A 65 -2.41 2.08 -2.53
N GLY A 66 -2.45 3.09 -3.39
CA GLY A 66 -2.40 2.91 -4.85
C GLY A 66 -1.13 2.19 -5.31
N LEU A 67 0.04 2.59 -4.78
CA LEU A 67 1.32 1.95 -5.10
C LEU A 67 1.38 0.48 -4.66
N LEU A 68 0.89 0.18 -3.45
CA LEU A 68 0.82 -1.18 -2.91
C LEU A 68 -0.13 -2.05 -3.75
N LEU A 69 -1.32 -1.54 -4.09
CA LEU A 69 -2.28 -2.25 -4.95
C LEU A 69 -1.72 -2.49 -6.36
N TRP A 70 -1.07 -1.48 -6.95
CA TRP A 70 -0.39 -1.62 -8.24
C TRP A 70 0.70 -2.70 -8.21
N ALA A 71 1.39 -2.85 -7.07
CA ALA A 71 2.38 -3.89 -6.85
C ALA A 71 1.80 -5.27 -6.47
N GLY A 72 0.47 -5.43 -6.50
CA GLY A 72 -0.19 -6.71 -6.23
C GLY A 72 -0.45 -6.99 -4.75
N ALA A 73 -0.65 -5.95 -3.95
CA ALA A 73 -1.02 -6.13 -2.55
C ALA A 73 -2.41 -6.77 -2.41
N ASP A 74 -2.50 -7.80 -1.57
CA ASP A 74 -3.74 -8.54 -1.32
C ASP A 74 -4.64 -7.79 -0.34
N ARG A 75 -5.71 -7.19 -0.88
CA ARG A 75 -6.73 -6.47 -0.09
C ARG A 75 -7.65 -7.39 0.74
N SER A 76 -7.54 -8.71 0.58
CA SER A 76 -8.32 -9.71 1.34
C SER A 76 -7.65 -10.10 2.66
N LEU A 77 -6.37 -9.79 2.84
CA LEU A 77 -5.61 -10.18 4.02
C LEU A 77 -6.15 -9.49 5.26
N LYS A 78 -6.25 -10.24 6.36
CA LYS A 78 -6.70 -9.73 7.65
C LYS A 78 -5.51 -9.49 8.55
N ASP A 79 -5.46 -8.35 9.23
CA ASP A 79 -4.43 -8.08 10.23
C ASP A 79 -4.64 -8.89 11.52
N SER A 80 -3.78 -8.65 12.51
CA SER A 80 -3.91 -9.26 13.85
C SER A 80 -5.22 -8.94 14.58
N ALA A 81 -5.92 -7.86 14.22
CA ALA A 81 -7.25 -7.54 14.74
C ALA A 81 -8.38 -8.20 13.94
N LYS A 82 -8.06 -9.12 13.02
CA LYS A 82 -8.98 -9.77 12.07
C LYS A 82 -9.69 -8.76 11.14
N LEU A 83 -9.12 -7.58 10.95
CA LEU A 83 -9.68 -6.53 10.09
C LEU A 83 -9.07 -6.60 8.71
N THR A 84 -9.90 -6.48 7.67
CA THR A 84 -9.42 -6.22 6.31
C THR A 84 -8.97 -4.75 6.18
N PRO A 85 -8.16 -4.39 5.18
CA PRO A 85 -7.76 -3.01 4.93
C PRO A 85 -8.98 -2.09 4.77
N LEU A 86 -10.03 -2.57 4.11
CA LEU A 86 -11.28 -1.83 3.93
C LEU A 86 -12.00 -1.59 5.27
N MET A 87 -12.14 -2.62 6.11
CA MET A 87 -12.73 -2.48 7.44
C MET A 87 -11.92 -1.53 8.32
N LEU A 88 -10.59 -1.61 8.24
CA LEU A 88 -9.70 -0.71 8.95
C LEU A 88 -9.86 0.74 8.46
N ALA A 89 -9.97 0.95 7.15
CA ALA A 89 -10.17 2.28 6.56
C ALA A 89 -11.49 2.89 7.02
N GLN A 90 -12.59 2.12 6.98
CA GLN A 90 -13.90 2.57 7.48
C GLN A 90 -13.87 2.87 8.98
N LYS A 91 -13.19 2.04 9.77
CA LYS A 91 -13.08 2.24 11.22
C LYS A 91 -12.19 3.44 11.58
N ALA A 92 -11.15 3.69 10.79
CA ALA A 92 -10.25 4.82 10.95
C ALA A 92 -10.82 6.11 10.37
N ASP A 93 -11.80 6.03 9.47
CA ASP A 93 -12.45 7.19 8.87
C ASP A 93 -13.12 8.08 9.92
N LYS A 94 -12.46 9.21 10.21
CA LYS A 94 -13.00 10.24 11.08
C LYS A 94 -13.29 11.47 10.23
N LYS A 95 -14.55 11.66 9.85
CA LYS A 95 -15.03 12.79 9.02
C LYS A 95 -14.46 12.81 7.58
N GLY A 96 -14.27 11.65 6.96
CA GLY A 96 -13.81 11.56 5.57
C GLY A 96 -12.29 11.62 5.36
N SER A 97 -11.48 11.59 6.43
CA SER A 97 -10.01 11.54 6.32
C SER A 97 -9.50 10.31 5.55
N HIS A 98 -10.23 9.20 5.56
CA HIS A 98 -9.85 7.97 4.86
C HIS A 98 -10.69 7.72 3.60
N ARG A 99 -11.48 8.69 3.15
CA ARG A 99 -12.37 8.54 1.97
C ARG A 99 -11.61 8.11 0.71
N GLN A 100 -10.50 8.79 0.40
CA GLN A 100 -9.67 8.47 -0.77
C GLN A 100 -9.06 7.06 -0.68
N VAL A 101 -8.71 6.61 0.53
CA VAL A 101 -8.19 5.26 0.76
C VAL A 101 -9.28 4.21 0.55
N VAL A 102 -10.50 4.46 1.04
CA VAL A 102 -11.66 3.58 0.82
C VAL A 102 -11.97 3.49 -0.67
N GLU A 103 -11.94 4.60 -1.39
CA GLU A 103 -12.12 4.63 -2.85
C GLU A 103 -11.03 3.83 -3.56
N ALA A 104 -9.76 4.02 -3.20
CA ALA A 104 -8.64 3.25 -3.78
C ALA A 104 -8.75 1.74 -3.52
N LEU A 105 -9.29 1.32 -2.37
CA LEU A 105 -9.50 -0.08 -2.02
C LEU A 105 -10.75 -0.71 -2.67
N CYS A 106 -11.71 0.11 -3.11
CA CYS A 106 -12.91 -0.35 -3.83
C CYS A 106 -12.76 -0.31 -5.35
N ALA A 107 -11.81 0.46 -5.88
CA ALA A 107 -11.46 0.51 -7.30
C ALA A 107 -10.86 -0.82 -7.80
#